data_AF-A0A7W0KWJ3-F1
#
_entry.id   AF-A0A7W0KWJ3-F1
#
_cell.length_a   1.000
_cell.length_b   1.000
_cell.length_c   1.000
_cell.angle_alpha   90.00
_cell.angle_beta   90.00
_cell.angle_gamma   90.00
#
_symmetry.space_group_name_H-M   'P 1'
#
loop_
_entity.id
_entity.type
_entity.pdbx_description
1 polymer ?
#
loop_
_entity_poly.entity_id
_entity_poly.type
_entity_poly.pdbx_seq_one_letter_code
_entity_poly.pdbx_strand_id
1 'polypeptide(L)'
;MAGPADPGSRLHVHVDQPRSGGAGAGGRHVARRPYNVLNFFTTIDTTSGNSGPCGPSGTLDCRGADSAAELAQQQAKIVAALAAMDAHVVGLIEIQNDDGASTQALVDALNATTSPGRYAAIDTGTIGGDAIKVALIYQPAIVQLVGPFAILDSSVDPRFIDTLNRPVLIQTFEQVADGERFTVAVNHLKSKGSSCASVGDPDLGDGQGNCSVTRTNAAAALADYLAADPTGSGDPDFLIVGDLNSYRREVPITTLVGHGYVDLIEQFVGDDAYSFLFDGQLGYLDHALAIGALAGQVTGVAEWAINADEVPLFDYNDTIADPGESSFERESAARPLASTDPRRSSDHNPLLVGLDLDATPNTLAVDDAVIVTRRGGGGGLAMAAHVIGESFTTCPTVALAVEGVDVVRATLNRVRRSSVCARLTNVGLVTFDLAVGAFGAAVRLPNTFVLADTTVTFELTVDGDRFTADVTGTRRGAIWIAD
;
A
#
# COMPACT_ATOMS: atom_id res chain seq x y z
N MET A 1 -41.51 -6.06 2.84
CA MET A 1 -41.28 -7.32 3.57
C MET A 1 -39.97 -7.89 3.09
N ALA A 2 -38.89 -7.65 3.84
CA ALA A 2 -37.56 -8.15 3.54
C ALA A 2 -37.35 -9.47 4.29
N GLY A 3 -36.90 -10.51 3.58
CA GLY A 3 -36.54 -11.80 4.15
C GLY A 3 -35.22 -11.73 4.95
N PRO A 4 -34.91 -12.76 5.76
CA PRO A 4 -33.80 -12.72 6.71
C PRO A 4 -32.45 -12.83 6.00
N ALA A 5 -31.46 -12.13 6.54
CA ALA A 5 -30.07 -12.15 6.10
C ALA A 5 -29.40 -13.51 6.35
N ASP A 6 -28.62 -13.95 5.36
CA ASP A 6 -27.74 -15.11 5.40
C ASP A 6 -26.41 -14.75 6.11
N PRO A 7 -25.97 -15.47 7.17
CA PRO A 7 -24.80 -15.10 7.97
C PRO A 7 -23.50 -15.78 7.50
N GLY A 8 -23.14 -15.67 6.22
CA GLY A 8 -22.05 -16.50 5.67
C GLY A 8 -21.21 -15.99 4.50
N SER A 9 -21.32 -14.73 4.05
CA SER A 9 -20.50 -14.25 2.93
C SER A 9 -19.19 -13.62 3.41
N ARG A 10 -18.08 -14.37 3.22
CA ARG A 10 -16.72 -13.82 3.17
C ARG A 10 -16.66 -12.80 2.03
N LEU A 11 -16.21 -11.57 2.34
CA LEU A 11 -15.99 -10.53 1.35
C LEU A 11 -14.70 -10.84 0.60
N HIS A 12 -14.83 -11.33 -0.63
CA HIS A 12 -13.73 -11.34 -1.58
C HIS A 12 -13.45 -9.89 -2.01
N VAL A 13 -12.19 -9.46 -1.96
CA VAL A 13 -11.75 -8.26 -2.69
C VAL A 13 -11.84 -8.59 -4.17
N HIS A 14 -12.99 -8.30 -4.77
CA HIS A 14 -13.05 -8.07 -6.20
C HIS A 14 -12.63 -6.60 -6.39
N VAL A 15 -11.39 -6.36 -6.81
CA VAL A 15 -11.08 -5.13 -7.54
C VAL A 15 -11.67 -5.30 -8.94
N ASP A 16 -13.00 -5.37 -9.02
CA ASP A 16 -13.66 -4.88 -10.21
C ASP A 16 -13.44 -3.37 -10.13
N GLN A 17 -12.83 -2.79 -11.16
CA GLN A 17 -12.77 -1.35 -11.35
C GLN A 17 -14.04 -0.96 -12.12
N PRO A 18 -15.22 -0.75 -11.49
CA PRO A 18 -16.24 -0.05 -12.20
C PRO A 18 -15.81 1.41 -12.26
N ARG A 19 -15.82 1.98 -13.46
CA ARG A 19 -15.86 3.44 -13.69
C ARG A 19 -17.04 4.15 -12.98
N SER A 20 -17.79 3.43 -12.13
CA SER A 20 -18.97 3.88 -11.38
C SER A 20 -19.20 3.02 -10.11
N GLY A 21 -18.95 3.59 -8.93
CA GLY A 21 -19.59 3.16 -7.67
C GLY A 21 -18.65 2.57 -6.62
N GLY A 22 -18.60 3.23 -5.46
CA GLY A 22 -17.70 3.01 -4.33
C GLY A 22 -17.56 1.59 -3.78
N ALA A 23 -16.38 1.33 -3.22
CA ALA A 23 -16.09 0.16 -2.40
C ALA A 23 -16.52 0.44 -0.95
N GLY A 24 -17.47 -0.33 -0.43
CA GLY A 24 -17.78 -0.35 1.00
C GLY A 24 -17.00 -1.46 1.69
N ALA A 25 -16.39 -1.19 2.84
CA ALA A 25 -15.72 -2.19 3.68
C ALA A 25 -16.40 -2.32 5.04
N GLY A 26 -16.73 -3.56 5.41
CA GLY A 26 -17.00 -3.97 6.78
C GLY A 26 -16.08 -5.14 7.12
N GLY A 27 -15.11 -4.91 8.01
CA GLY A 27 -14.19 -5.91 8.57
C GLY A 27 -12.70 -5.60 8.36
N ARG A 28 -11.92 -5.68 9.45
CA ARG A 28 -10.47 -5.93 9.63
C ARG A 28 -9.39 -5.36 8.68
N HIS A 29 -9.63 -4.33 7.87
CA HIS A 29 -8.62 -3.84 6.93
C HIS A 29 -8.17 -2.40 7.21
N VAL A 30 -6.86 -2.13 7.21
CA VAL A 30 -6.32 -0.77 7.17
C VAL A 30 -5.99 -0.40 5.73
N ALA A 31 -6.74 0.54 5.14
CA ALA A 31 -6.46 1.06 3.80
C ALA A 31 -5.55 2.30 3.90
N ARG A 32 -4.46 2.29 3.12
CA ARG A 32 -3.49 3.40 3.02
C ARG A 32 -3.36 3.88 1.58
N ARG A 33 -3.25 5.20 1.37
CA ARG A 33 -3.25 5.77 0.01
C ARG A 33 -2.34 6.98 -0.11
N PRO A 34 -1.25 6.97 -0.90
CA PRO A 34 -0.65 8.22 -1.34
C PRO A 34 -1.53 8.85 -2.43
N TYR A 35 -1.64 10.16 -2.39
CA TYR A 35 -2.38 10.94 -3.37
C TYR A 35 -1.71 12.29 -3.59
N ASN A 36 -1.10 12.46 -4.76
CA ASN A 36 -0.70 13.78 -5.25
C ASN A 36 -1.96 14.56 -5.63
N VAL A 37 -2.16 15.72 -5.02
CA VAL A 37 -3.37 16.54 -5.17
C VAL A 37 -3.23 17.70 -6.15
N LEU A 38 -2.16 17.73 -6.96
CA LEU A 38 -1.89 18.74 -7.98
C LEU A 38 -1.95 20.18 -7.40
N ASN A 39 -0.96 20.51 -6.58
CA ASN A 39 -0.79 21.80 -5.90
C ASN A 39 -2.06 22.35 -5.25
N PHE A 40 -2.52 21.71 -4.18
CA PHE A 40 -3.59 22.26 -3.35
C PHE A 40 -3.05 23.36 -2.44
N PHE A 41 -3.29 24.61 -2.86
CA PHE A 41 -2.93 25.83 -2.15
C PHE A 41 -4.19 26.57 -1.74
N THR A 42 -4.29 26.97 -0.47
CA THR A 42 -5.40 27.82 -0.02
C THR A 42 -5.13 29.30 -0.28
N THR A 43 -3.87 29.67 -0.51
CA THR A 43 -3.51 30.98 -1.05
C THR A 43 -3.66 30.97 -2.57
N ILE A 44 -4.51 31.88 -3.06
CA ILE A 44 -4.75 32.08 -4.49
C ILE A 44 -3.47 32.53 -5.20
N ASP A 45 -3.14 31.88 -6.31
CA ASP A 45 -2.09 32.34 -7.19
C ASP A 45 -2.56 33.58 -7.95
N THR A 46 -1.74 34.62 -7.92
CA THR A 46 -2.03 35.89 -8.61
C THR A 46 -0.81 36.39 -9.38
N THR A 47 0.21 35.54 -9.51
CA THR A 47 1.53 35.89 -10.02
C THR A 47 1.93 35.00 -11.17
N SER A 48 2.25 35.58 -12.33
CA SER A 48 2.67 34.82 -13.51
C SER A 48 4.15 34.38 -13.46
N GLY A 49 4.74 34.20 -12.29
CA GLY A 49 6.18 33.93 -12.20
C GLY A 49 6.65 33.62 -10.78
N ASN A 50 7.89 33.16 -10.68
CA ASN A 50 8.44 32.39 -9.55
C ASN A 50 8.54 33.08 -8.15
N SER A 51 7.80 34.16 -7.88
CA SER A 51 7.79 34.88 -6.61
C SER A 51 6.37 35.27 -6.22
N GLY A 52 6.01 35.01 -4.97
CA GLY A 52 4.69 35.28 -4.43
C GLY A 52 4.70 35.26 -2.89
N PRO A 53 3.53 35.25 -2.24
CA PRO A 53 3.42 35.23 -0.78
C PRO A 53 3.56 33.82 -0.16
N CYS A 54 3.82 32.79 -0.96
CA CYS A 54 3.79 31.40 -0.53
C CYS A 54 5.14 30.89 0.00
N GLY A 55 5.06 29.72 0.63
CA GLY A 55 6.17 29.02 1.28
C GLY A 55 6.63 29.64 2.60
N PRO A 56 7.53 28.97 3.34
CA PRO A 56 7.92 29.39 4.69
C PRO A 56 8.58 30.76 4.76
N SER A 57 9.24 31.20 3.68
CA SER A 57 9.84 32.54 3.61
C SER A 57 8.85 33.64 3.23
N GLY A 58 7.66 33.29 2.74
CA GLY A 58 6.65 34.23 2.22
C GLY A 58 7.10 34.97 0.96
N THR A 59 7.98 34.36 0.17
CA THR A 59 8.55 34.97 -1.04
C THR A 59 8.48 34.06 -2.27
N LEU A 60 7.96 32.84 -2.12
CA LEU A 60 7.86 31.87 -3.21
C LEU A 60 6.52 31.99 -3.89
N ASP A 61 6.52 31.62 -5.16
CA ASP A 61 5.31 31.53 -5.96
C ASP A 61 4.24 30.65 -5.29
N CYS A 62 2.99 31.07 -5.40
CA CYS A 62 1.87 30.16 -5.17
C CYS A 62 1.73 29.29 -6.43
N ARG A 63 1.19 28.07 -6.32
CA ARG A 63 1.21 27.12 -7.46
C ARG A 63 -0.11 26.36 -7.64
N GLY A 64 -1.17 26.82 -6.99
CA GLY A 64 -2.52 26.23 -7.07
C GLY A 64 -3.47 27.16 -7.81
N ALA A 65 -4.76 27.08 -7.49
CA ALA A 65 -5.81 27.85 -8.14
C ALA A 65 -5.55 29.37 -8.27
N ASP A 66 -5.88 29.93 -9.43
CA ASP A 66 -5.74 31.35 -9.77
C ASP A 66 -6.91 32.20 -9.28
N SER A 67 -8.00 31.56 -8.83
CA SER A 67 -9.14 32.23 -8.22
C SER A 67 -9.81 31.45 -7.09
N ALA A 68 -10.61 32.15 -6.30
CA ALA A 68 -11.42 31.52 -5.25
C ALA A 68 -12.46 30.54 -5.81
N ALA A 69 -12.90 30.72 -7.06
CA ALA A 69 -13.84 29.80 -7.71
C ALA A 69 -13.13 28.49 -8.08
N GLU A 70 -11.95 28.59 -8.68
CA GLU A 70 -11.10 27.46 -9.01
C GLU A 70 -10.65 26.69 -7.76
N LEU A 71 -10.26 27.38 -6.69
CA LEU A 71 -9.90 26.74 -5.42
C LEU A 71 -11.08 25.92 -4.87
N ALA A 72 -12.30 26.47 -4.91
CA ALA A 72 -13.49 25.76 -4.47
C ALA A 72 -13.76 24.52 -5.35
N GLN A 73 -13.52 24.60 -6.65
CA GLN A 73 -13.64 23.47 -7.57
C GLN A 73 -12.58 22.40 -7.29
N GLN A 74 -11.31 22.79 -7.19
CA GLN A 74 -10.19 21.90 -6.84
C GLN A 74 -10.46 21.17 -5.53
N GLN A 75 -10.82 21.90 -4.47
CA GLN A 75 -11.15 21.32 -3.17
C GLN A 75 -12.31 20.33 -3.27
N ALA A 76 -13.37 20.65 -4.01
CA ALA A 76 -14.52 19.76 -4.16
C ALA A 76 -14.14 18.43 -4.83
N LYS A 77 -13.31 18.47 -5.88
CA LYS A 77 -12.84 17.26 -6.59
C LYS A 77 -11.92 16.42 -5.73
N ILE A 78 -10.95 17.04 -5.05
CA ILE A 78 -10.05 16.34 -4.10
C ILE A 78 -10.85 15.71 -2.96
N VAL A 79 -11.80 16.44 -2.37
CA VAL A 79 -12.66 15.90 -1.30
C VAL A 79 -13.53 14.75 -1.80
N ALA A 80 -14.08 14.85 -3.01
CA ALA A 80 -14.82 13.75 -3.63
C ALA A 80 -13.94 12.50 -3.81
N ALA A 81 -12.70 12.67 -4.25
CA ALA A 81 -11.73 11.58 -4.37
C ALA A 81 -11.42 10.96 -3.00
N LEU A 82 -11.06 11.78 -2.00
CA LEU A 82 -10.76 11.31 -0.64
C LEU A 82 -11.93 10.58 0.01
N ALA A 83 -13.15 11.11 -0.12
CA ALA A 83 -14.36 10.50 0.42
C ALA A 83 -14.70 9.17 -0.27
N ALA A 84 -14.53 9.08 -1.58
CA ALA A 84 -14.74 7.84 -2.33
C ALA A 84 -13.65 6.79 -2.05
N MET A 85 -12.43 7.26 -1.80
CA MET A 85 -11.33 6.41 -1.41
C MET A 85 -11.54 5.79 -0.02
N ASP A 86 -12.07 6.56 0.94
CA ASP A 86 -12.34 6.10 2.30
C ASP A 86 -11.15 5.37 2.95
N ALA A 87 -9.96 5.93 2.80
CA ALA A 87 -8.76 5.38 3.41
C ALA A 87 -8.69 5.72 4.89
N HIS A 88 -8.04 4.85 5.66
CA HIS A 88 -7.80 5.05 7.09
C HIS A 88 -6.56 5.92 7.35
N VAL A 89 -5.57 5.87 6.46
CA VAL A 89 -4.40 6.78 6.44
C VAL A 89 -4.18 7.24 5.00
N VAL A 90 -3.95 8.53 4.79
CA VAL A 90 -3.67 9.12 3.47
C VAL A 90 -2.40 9.95 3.54
N GLY A 91 -1.44 9.64 2.67
CA GLY A 91 -0.30 10.51 2.40
C GLY A 91 -0.68 11.48 1.28
N LEU A 92 -0.57 12.77 1.55
CA LEU A 92 -0.88 13.83 0.58
C LEU A 92 0.40 14.43 0.07
N ILE A 93 0.46 14.68 -1.23
CA ILE A 93 1.60 15.31 -1.89
C ILE A 93 1.08 16.54 -2.63
N GLU A 94 1.90 17.58 -2.70
CA GLU A 94 1.52 18.87 -3.27
C GLU A 94 0.52 19.68 -2.44
N ILE A 95 0.71 19.67 -1.11
CA ILE A 95 0.00 20.58 -0.21
C ILE A 95 0.83 21.85 -0.03
N GLN A 96 0.20 23.02 0.03
CA GLN A 96 0.88 24.26 0.38
C GLN A 96 1.65 24.14 1.71
N ASN A 97 2.90 24.61 1.70
CA ASN A 97 3.78 24.65 2.86
C ASN A 97 3.54 25.90 3.69
N ASP A 98 2.50 25.84 4.50
CA ASP A 98 2.12 26.84 5.49
C ASP A 98 2.22 26.28 6.92
N ASP A 99 1.65 27.00 7.88
CA ASP A 99 1.58 26.62 9.30
C ASP A 99 0.64 25.43 9.60
N GLY A 100 0.09 24.77 8.57
CA GLY A 100 -0.86 23.66 8.69
C GLY A 100 -2.28 24.01 8.23
N ALA A 101 -2.57 25.30 8.00
CA ALA A 101 -3.89 25.79 7.61
C ALA A 101 -4.44 25.10 6.34
N SER A 102 -3.63 24.89 5.30
CA SER A 102 -4.09 24.27 4.05
C SER A 102 -4.48 22.80 4.24
N THR A 103 -3.67 22.02 4.97
CA THR A 103 -4.03 20.63 5.30
C THR A 103 -5.31 20.58 6.13
N GLN A 104 -5.45 21.48 7.12
CA GLN A 104 -6.63 21.51 7.97
C GLN A 104 -7.89 21.91 7.21
N ALA A 105 -7.81 22.87 6.28
CA ALA A 105 -8.93 23.26 5.43
C ALA A 105 -9.47 22.07 4.61
N LEU A 106 -8.57 21.24 4.08
CA LEU A 106 -8.94 20.03 3.35
C LEU A 106 -9.61 18.99 4.27
N VAL A 107 -9.08 18.78 5.48
CA VAL A 107 -9.67 17.89 6.48
C VAL A 107 -11.06 18.37 6.92
N ASP A 108 -11.23 19.67 7.13
CA ASP A 108 -12.52 20.26 7.51
C ASP A 108 -13.56 20.05 6.40
N ALA A 109 -13.17 20.26 5.14
CA ALA A 109 -14.02 20.01 3.99
C ALA A 109 -14.38 18.52 3.84
N LEU A 110 -13.42 17.61 4.05
CA LEU A 110 -13.67 16.16 4.03
C LEU A 110 -14.59 15.70 5.16
N ASN A 111 -14.42 16.24 6.36
CA ASN A 111 -15.30 15.95 7.50
C ASN A 111 -16.72 16.51 7.30
N ALA A 112 -16.86 17.62 6.58
CA ALA A 112 -18.16 18.17 6.22
C ALA A 112 -18.94 17.29 5.22
N THR A 113 -18.25 16.57 4.33
CA THR A 113 -18.88 15.66 3.34
C THR A 113 -19.07 14.24 3.85
N THR A 114 -18.27 13.81 4.83
CA THR A 114 -18.33 12.47 5.42
C THR A 114 -19.05 12.48 6.77
N SER A 115 -18.33 12.75 7.86
CA SER A 115 -18.87 12.98 9.18
C SER A 115 -17.90 13.80 10.04
N PRO A 116 -18.38 14.70 10.92
CA PRO A 116 -17.52 15.51 11.78
C PRO A 116 -16.52 14.66 12.58
N GLY A 117 -15.24 15.03 12.51
CA GLY A 117 -14.15 14.36 13.24
C GLY A 117 -13.77 12.98 12.71
N ARG A 118 -14.25 12.57 11.52
CA ARG A 118 -13.84 11.31 10.89
C ARG A 118 -12.35 11.27 10.60
N TYR A 119 -11.83 12.39 10.10
CA TYR A 119 -10.42 12.57 9.74
C TYR A 119 -9.76 13.64 10.60
N ALA A 120 -8.47 13.45 10.86
CA ALA A 120 -7.57 14.42 11.47
C ALA A 120 -6.28 14.54 10.64
N ALA A 121 -5.62 15.69 10.70
CA ALA A 121 -4.29 15.91 10.14
C ALA A 121 -3.19 15.68 11.18
N ILE A 122 -2.00 15.32 10.73
CA ILE A 122 -0.78 15.51 11.52
C ILE A 122 -0.32 16.94 11.31
N ASP A 123 -0.32 17.74 12.38
CA ASP A 123 0.16 19.12 12.34
C ASP A 123 1.69 19.14 12.42
N THR A 124 2.31 19.35 11.26
CA THR A 124 3.77 19.46 11.13
C THR A 124 4.27 20.90 11.20
N GLY A 125 3.37 21.89 11.15
CA GLY A 125 3.72 23.23 10.68
C GLY A 125 4.38 23.19 9.30
N THR A 126 5.32 24.09 9.06
CA THR A 126 6.14 24.12 7.84
C THR A 126 7.27 23.09 7.89
N ILE A 127 7.52 22.38 6.79
CA ILE A 127 8.66 21.46 6.64
C ILE A 127 9.46 21.79 5.38
N GLY A 128 10.78 21.87 5.49
CA GLY A 128 11.64 22.30 4.37
C GLY A 128 11.44 23.76 3.97
N GLY A 129 11.97 24.13 2.80
CA GLY A 129 11.97 25.53 2.34
C GLY A 129 11.09 25.83 1.12
N ASP A 130 10.52 24.84 0.45
CA ASP A 130 9.70 25.06 -0.75
C ASP A 130 8.27 25.49 -0.42
N ALA A 131 7.54 26.03 -1.40
CA ALA A 131 6.13 26.37 -1.28
C ALA A 131 5.23 25.13 -1.16
N ILE A 132 5.72 23.95 -1.54
CA ILE A 132 5.05 22.66 -1.47
C ILE A 132 5.60 21.82 -0.30
N LYS A 133 4.72 21.11 0.41
CA LYS A 133 5.05 20.05 1.37
C LYS A 133 4.22 18.78 1.13
N VAL A 134 4.65 17.69 1.76
CA VAL A 134 3.83 16.50 1.97
C VAL A 134 3.02 16.63 3.27
N ALA A 135 1.93 15.88 3.39
CA ALA A 135 1.13 15.82 4.61
C ALA A 135 0.57 14.41 4.87
N LEU A 136 0.08 14.18 6.09
CA LEU A 136 -0.61 12.96 6.48
C LEU A 136 -1.95 13.31 7.12
N ILE A 137 -3.01 12.62 6.68
CA ILE A 137 -4.31 12.62 7.34
C ILE A 137 -4.71 11.18 7.67
N TYR A 138 -5.51 10.99 8.72
CA TYR A 138 -5.88 9.67 9.20
C TYR A 138 -7.25 9.67 9.85
N GLN A 139 -7.86 8.50 10.04
CA GLN A 139 -9.10 8.32 10.79
C GLN A 139 -8.79 7.95 12.26
N PRO A 140 -8.96 8.87 13.24
CA PRO A 140 -8.58 8.62 14.64
C PRO A 140 -9.37 7.49 15.32
N ALA A 141 -10.53 7.13 14.76
CA ALA A 141 -11.33 6.01 15.24
C ALA A 141 -10.76 4.63 14.86
N ILE A 142 -9.87 4.58 13.87
CA ILE A 142 -9.28 3.34 13.33
C ILE A 142 -7.82 3.19 13.71
N VAL A 143 -7.06 4.29 13.69
CA VAL A 143 -5.64 4.31 14.04
C VAL A 143 -5.30 5.44 15.00
N GLN A 144 -4.33 5.20 15.87
CA GLN A 144 -3.75 6.19 16.77
C GLN A 144 -2.30 6.47 16.39
N LEU A 145 -1.81 7.66 16.72
CA LEU A 145 -0.41 8.04 16.49
C LEU A 145 0.48 7.43 17.59
N VAL A 146 1.58 6.81 17.19
CA VAL A 146 2.63 6.33 18.10
C VAL A 146 3.86 7.21 17.95
N GLY A 147 4.26 7.83 19.07
CA GLY A 147 5.42 8.72 19.08
C GLY A 147 5.21 10.02 18.28
N PRO A 148 6.22 10.91 18.27
CA PRO A 148 6.22 12.07 17.38
C PRO A 148 6.41 11.63 15.93
N PHE A 149 5.97 12.48 14.98
CA PHE A 149 6.39 12.34 13.60
C PHE A 149 7.90 12.62 13.47
N ALA A 150 8.50 12.08 12.42
CA ALA A 150 9.89 12.35 12.05
C ALA A 150 9.98 12.96 10.65
N ILE A 151 11.05 13.73 10.41
CA ILE A 151 11.33 14.38 9.13
C ILE A 151 12.69 13.93 8.64
N LEU A 152 12.78 13.51 7.38
CA LEU A 152 14.06 13.34 6.68
C LEU A 152 14.35 14.57 5.83
N ASP A 153 15.43 15.27 6.16
CA ASP A 153 15.99 16.38 5.40
C ASP A 153 17.53 16.37 5.49
N SER A 154 18.18 17.43 4.98
CA SER A 154 19.64 17.54 4.98
C SER A 154 20.27 17.69 6.37
N SER A 155 19.49 18.04 7.40
CA SER A 155 19.95 18.11 8.79
C SER A 155 20.08 16.73 9.42
N VAL A 156 19.30 15.75 8.93
CA VAL A 156 19.34 14.35 9.35
C VAL A 156 20.37 13.57 8.53
N ASP A 157 20.33 13.69 7.20
CA ASP A 157 21.28 13.05 6.30
C ASP A 157 21.68 13.99 5.15
N PRO A 158 22.96 14.40 5.05
CA PRO A 158 23.41 15.33 4.03
C PRO A 158 23.29 14.81 2.59
N ARG A 159 23.07 13.50 2.38
CA ARG A 159 22.72 12.94 1.06
C ARG A 159 21.35 13.41 0.58
N PHE A 160 20.45 13.75 1.51
CA PHE A 160 19.10 14.23 1.20
C PHE A 160 19.11 15.75 0.98
N ILE A 161 19.24 16.17 -0.29
CA ILE A 161 19.26 17.59 -0.64
C ILE A 161 17.82 18.14 -0.64
N ASP A 162 17.38 18.72 0.48
CA ASP A 162 16.02 19.21 0.72
C ASP A 162 15.71 20.58 0.07
N THR A 163 16.70 21.20 -0.59
CA THR A 163 16.46 22.28 -1.56
C THR A 163 16.01 21.77 -2.93
N LEU A 164 16.11 20.45 -3.16
CA LEU A 164 15.69 19.78 -4.39
C LEU A 164 14.53 18.82 -4.12
N ASN A 165 14.67 17.94 -3.12
CA ASN A 165 13.61 17.03 -2.67
C ASN A 165 12.73 17.71 -1.62
N ARG A 166 11.45 17.33 -1.53
CA ARG A 166 10.66 17.71 -0.36
C ARG A 166 11.03 16.81 0.81
N PRO A 167 11.18 17.34 2.04
CA PRO A 167 11.41 16.50 3.20
C PRO A 167 10.38 15.39 3.33
N VAL A 168 10.83 14.19 3.72
CA VAL A 168 9.93 13.05 3.92
C VAL A 168 9.27 13.17 5.28
N LEU A 169 7.94 13.01 5.32
CA LEU A 169 7.18 12.97 6.57
C LEU A 169 6.93 11.51 6.98
N ILE A 170 7.33 11.16 8.19
CA ILE A 170 7.29 9.78 8.70
C ILE A 170 6.45 9.74 9.98
N GLN A 171 5.48 8.83 10.04
CA GLN A 171 4.65 8.61 11.23
C GLN A 171 4.36 7.13 11.41
N THR A 172 4.43 6.68 12.67
CA THR A 172 3.93 5.37 13.08
C THR A 172 2.47 5.47 13.53
N PHE A 173 1.67 4.53 13.06
CA PHE A 173 0.28 4.34 13.45
C PHE A 173 0.12 3.00 14.16
N GLU A 174 -0.76 2.98 15.17
CA GLU A 174 -1.22 1.77 15.84
C GLU A 174 -2.70 1.58 15.53
N GLN A 175 -3.08 0.41 15.02
CA GLN A 175 -4.47 0.07 14.77
C GLN A 175 -5.19 -0.13 16.11
N VAL A 176 -6.31 0.60 16.30
CA VAL A 176 -7.05 0.62 17.57
C VAL A 176 -7.63 -0.76 17.93
N ALA A 177 -7.93 -1.57 16.92
CA ALA A 177 -8.64 -2.83 17.10
C ALA A 177 -7.78 -3.95 17.72
N ASP A 178 -6.50 -4.01 17.38
CA ASP A 178 -5.58 -5.10 17.68
C ASP A 178 -4.25 -4.64 18.29
N GLY A 179 -3.89 -3.36 18.15
CA GLY A 179 -2.63 -2.81 18.65
C GLY A 179 -1.45 -3.03 17.71
N GLU A 180 -1.69 -3.56 16.51
CA GLU A 180 -0.65 -3.75 15.51
C GLU A 180 -0.18 -2.41 14.95
N ARG A 181 1.11 -2.35 14.62
CA ARG A 181 1.78 -1.10 14.26
C ARG A 181 2.31 -1.15 12.86
N PHE A 182 2.59 0.04 12.36
CA PHE A 182 3.29 0.24 11.11
C PHE A 182 3.76 1.68 11.02
N THR A 183 4.75 1.90 10.18
CA THR A 183 5.28 3.24 9.90
C THR A 183 5.08 3.58 8.44
N VAL A 184 4.55 4.79 8.17
CA VAL A 184 4.40 5.33 6.81
C VAL A 184 5.38 6.46 6.60
N ALA A 185 6.08 6.43 5.47
CA ALA A 185 6.96 7.50 5.02
C ALA A 185 6.42 8.11 3.72
N VAL A 186 5.86 9.33 3.81
CA VAL A 186 5.32 10.06 2.66
C VAL A 186 6.41 10.92 2.04
N ASN A 187 6.69 10.69 0.77
CA ASN A 187 7.77 11.37 0.04
C ASN A 187 7.26 12.15 -1.19
N HIS A 188 8.07 13.12 -1.61
CA HIS A 188 7.97 13.78 -2.91
C HIS A 188 9.38 14.17 -3.35
N LEU A 189 10.03 13.27 -4.10
CA LEU A 189 11.39 13.47 -4.57
C LEU A 189 11.45 14.38 -5.79
N LYS A 190 12.65 14.83 -6.10
CA LYS A 190 12.91 15.83 -7.14
C LYS A 190 12.41 15.39 -8.52
N SER A 191 11.54 16.20 -9.14
CA SER A 191 11.06 16.00 -10.51
C SER A 191 12.17 15.89 -11.57
N LYS A 192 11.95 15.01 -12.55
CA LYS A 192 12.78 14.76 -13.73
C LYS A 192 12.81 15.93 -14.73
N GLY A 193 11.80 16.81 -14.70
CA GLY A 193 11.61 17.87 -15.71
C GLY A 193 12.49 19.10 -15.52
N SER A 194 13.03 19.31 -14.32
CA SER A 194 13.83 20.49 -13.98
C SER A 194 15.31 20.15 -13.77
N SER A 195 16.20 21.09 -14.05
CA SER A 195 17.65 20.85 -14.03
C SER A 195 18.23 20.65 -12.63
N CYS A 196 19.12 19.67 -12.48
CA CYS A 196 20.04 19.51 -11.34
C CYS A 196 21.52 19.72 -11.73
N ALA A 197 21.78 20.50 -12.79
CA ALA A 197 23.15 20.79 -13.22
C ALA A 197 23.98 21.54 -12.16
N SER A 198 23.33 22.33 -11.29
CA SER A 198 23.97 23.05 -10.19
C SER A 198 24.64 22.13 -9.16
N VAL A 199 24.17 20.88 -9.05
CA VAL A 199 24.73 19.84 -8.17
C VAL A 199 25.47 18.76 -8.95
N GLY A 200 25.72 18.97 -10.26
CA GLY A 200 26.46 18.04 -11.10
C GLY A 200 25.67 16.80 -11.54
N ASP A 201 24.33 16.86 -11.53
CA ASP A 201 23.43 15.74 -11.86
C ASP A 201 22.48 16.10 -13.03
N PRO A 202 23.03 16.38 -14.23
CA PRO A 202 22.22 16.68 -15.41
C PRO A 202 21.58 15.40 -15.98
N ASP A 203 20.59 15.58 -16.85
CA ASP A 203 20.10 14.48 -17.70
C ASP A 203 21.23 13.94 -18.61
N LEU A 204 21.47 12.64 -18.53
CA LEU A 204 22.49 11.93 -19.32
C LEU A 204 21.93 11.34 -20.62
N GLY A 205 20.61 11.43 -20.85
CA GLY A 205 19.94 10.79 -21.98
C GLY A 205 19.86 9.27 -21.87
N ASP A 206 19.98 8.73 -20.66
CA ASP A 206 19.92 7.29 -20.35
C ASP A 206 18.50 6.78 -20.03
N GLY A 207 17.51 7.68 -20.10
CA GLY A 207 16.10 7.42 -19.77
C GLY A 207 15.72 7.77 -18.33
N GLN A 208 16.69 8.03 -17.45
CA GLN A 208 16.40 8.39 -16.06
C GLN A 208 16.03 9.87 -15.89
N GLY A 209 16.34 10.73 -16.86
CA GLY A 209 16.06 12.16 -16.82
C GLY A 209 16.99 12.91 -15.85
N ASN A 210 16.69 14.20 -15.61
CA ASN A 210 17.49 15.00 -14.67
C ASN A 210 17.41 14.45 -13.24
N CYS A 211 18.38 14.82 -12.40
CA CYS A 211 18.32 14.62 -10.96
C CYS A 211 18.32 13.12 -10.53
N SER A 212 18.85 12.21 -11.35
CA SER A 212 18.82 10.77 -11.06
C SER A 212 19.71 10.40 -9.86
N VAL A 213 20.91 10.97 -9.75
CA VAL A 213 21.80 10.75 -8.60
C VAL A 213 21.21 11.36 -7.34
N THR A 214 20.56 12.52 -7.45
CA THR A 214 19.89 13.23 -6.36
C THR A 214 18.75 12.40 -5.79
N ARG A 215 17.89 11.83 -6.65
CA ARG A 215 16.82 10.91 -6.23
C ARG A 215 17.38 9.62 -5.63
N THR A 216 18.46 9.08 -6.21
CA THR A 216 19.11 7.86 -5.72
C THR A 216 19.66 8.04 -4.30
N ASN A 217 20.33 9.17 -4.05
CA ASN A 217 20.86 9.50 -2.74
C ASN A 217 19.75 9.72 -1.70
N ALA A 218 18.65 10.37 -2.10
CA ALA A 218 17.48 10.54 -1.24
C ALA A 218 16.80 9.21 -0.89
N ALA A 219 16.67 8.30 -1.86
CA ALA A 219 16.13 6.96 -1.65
C ALA A 219 17.01 6.13 -0.69
N ALA A 220 18.33 6.16 -0.85
CA ALA A 220 19.26 5.50 0.09
C ALA A 220 19.18 6.09 1.50
N ALA A 221 19.15 7.43 1.63
CA ALA A 221 18.98 8.11 2.90
C ALA A 221 17.65 7.75 3.58
N LEU A 222 16.57 7.63 2.80
CA LEU A 222 15.27 7.21 3.30
C LEU A 222 15.29 5.79 3.87
N ALA A 223 15.85 4.84 3.12
CA ALA A 223 15.96 3.46 3.59
C ALA A 223 16.82 3.36 4.87
N ASP A 224 17.96 4.06 4.91
CA ASP A 224 18.84 4.08 6.08
C ASP A 224 18.19 4.74 7.30
N TYR A 225 17.43 5.83 7.10
CA TYR A 225 16.75 6.53 8.19
C TYR A 225 15.59 5.70 8.76
N LEU A 226 14.79 5.04 7.91
CA LEU A 226 13.73 4.14 8.36
C LEU A 226 14.28 2.93 9.13
N ALA A 227 15.41 2.37 8.68
CA ALA A 227 16.08 1.27 9.40
C ALA A 227 16.55 1.67 10.81
N ALA A 228 16.69 2.97 11.09
CA ALA A 228 17.02 3.49 12.42
C ALA A 228 15.79 3.72 13.32
N ASP A 229 14.58 3.39 12.85
CA ASP A 229 13.30 3.58 13.56
C ASP A 229 13.12 5.02 14.08
N PRO A 230 12.95 5.99 13.18
CA PRO A 230 13.07 7.41 13.52
C PRO A 230 11.92 7.92 14.39
N THR A 231 10.81 7.19 14.44
CA THR A 231 9.65 7.46 15.31
C THR A 231 9.76 6.75 16.67
N GLY A 232 10.73 5.85 16.84
CA GLY A 232 10.93 5.07 18.06
C GLY A 232 9.81 4.07 18.34
N SER A 233 9.22 3.51 17.29
CA SER A 233 8.06 2.62 17.36
C SER A 233 8.38 1.23 17.90
N GLY A 234 9.63 0.77 17.71
CA GLY A 234 10.07 -0.60 17.95
C GLY A 234 9.54 -1.61 16.93
N ASP A 235 8.89 -1.15 15.86
CA ASP A 235 8.17 -1.96 14.89
C ASP A 235 8.90 -1.94 13.51
N PRO A 236 9.15 -3.10 12.87
CA PRO A 236 9.91 -3.18 11.64
C PRO A 236 9.07 -2.96 10.36
N ASP A 237 7.77 -2.71 10.47
CA ASP A 237 6.85 -2.65 9.34
C ASP A 237 6.81 -1.23 8.74
N PHE A 238 7.71 -0.97 7.80
CA PHE A 238 7.81 0.31 7.09
C PHE A 238 7.17 0.27 5.71
N LEU A 239 6.36 1.29 5.41
CA LEU A 239 5.76 1.54 4.10
C LEU A 239 6.23 2.90 3.57
N ILE A 240 6.97 2.89 2.47
CA ILE A 240 7.28 4.08 1.68
C ILE A 240 6.13 4.31 0.71
N VAL A 241 5.53 5.50 0.76
CA VAL A 241 4.47 5.90 -0.17
C VAL A 241 4.75 7.27 -0.76
N GLY A 242 4.39 7.46 -2.02
CA GLY A 242 4.36 8.77 -2.67
C GLY A 242 5.19 8.87 -3.94
N ASP A 243 5.39 10.10 -4.41
CA ASP A 243 6.01 10.39 -5.70
C ASP A 243 7.53 10.40 -5.59
N LEU A 244 8.14 9.24 -5.90
CA LEU A 244 9.59 9.11 -5.97
C LEU A 244 10.17 9.73 -7.25
N ASN A 245 9.30 10.21 -8.15
CA ASN A 245 9.64 10.81 -9.43
C ASN A 245 10.54 9.90 -10.27
N SER A 246 10.39 8.57 -10.15
CA SER A 246 11.20 7.56 -10.84
C SER A 246 10.35 6.37 -11.28
N TYR A 247 10.55 5.89 -12.51
CA TYR A 247 9.94 4.64 -12.96
C TYR A 247 10.56 3.41 -12.27
N ARG A 248 9.79 2.31 -12.20
CA ARG A 248 10.13 1.09 -11.42
C ARG A 248 11.52 0.48 -11.63
N ARG A 249 12.12 0.65 -12.82
CA ARG A 249 13.46 0.13 -13.15
C ARG A 249 14.57 1.17 -13.04
N GLU A 250 14.26 2.40 -12.65
CA GLU A 250 15.27 3.44 -12.44
C GLU A 250 16.07 3.19 -11.15
N VAL A 251 17.28 3.73 -11.12
CA VAL A 251 18.22 3.52 -10.03
C VAL A 251 17.61 3.84 -8.65
N PRO A 252 16.87 4.95 -8.43
CA PRO A 252 16.28 5.24 -7.12
C PRO A 252 15.37 4.13 -6.59
N ILE A 253 14.57 3.50 -7.46
CA ILE A 253 13.68 2.39 -7.07
C ILE A 253 14.48 1.12 -6.81
N THR A 254 15.40 0.78 -7.70
CA THR A 254 16.26 -0.40 -7.51
C THR A 254 17.17 -0.27 -6.29
N THR A 255 17.50 0.95 -5.86
CA THR A 255 18.17 1.21 -4.58
C THR A 255 17.28 0.80 -3.41
N LEU A 256 16.01 1.23 -3.35
CA LEU A 256 15.10 0.80 -2.29
C LEU A 256 14.90 -0.73 -2.30
N VAL A 257 14.76 -1.33 -3.47
CA VAL A 257 14.68 -2.81 -3.60
C VAL A 257 15.95 -3.49 -3.10
N GLY A 258 17.12 -2.92 -3.39
CA GLY A 258 18.40 -3.38 -2.85
C GLY A 258 18.53 -3.28 -1.33
N HIS A 259 17.74 -2.39 -0.70
CA HIS A 259 17.58 -2.30 0.75
C HIS A 259 16.51 -3.24 1.32
N GLY A 260 15.94 -4.13 0.49
CA GLY A 260 14.98 -5.16 0.92
C GLY A 260 13.51 -4.75 0.82
N TYR A 261 13.21 -3.58 0.27
CA TYR A 261 11.83 -3.18 0.00
C TYR A 261 11.26 -3.95 -1.20
N VAL A 262 9.98 -4.26 -1.15
CA VAL A 262 9.20 -4.87 -2.23
C VAL A 262 8.35 -3.80 -2.89
N ASP A 263 8.46 -3.66 -4.20
CA ASP A 263 7.53 -2.84 -5.00
C ASP A 263 6.16 -3.53 -5.03
N LEU A 264 5.20 -2.97 -4.31
CA LEU A 264 3.87 -3.56 -4.17
C LEU A 264 3.04 -3.38 -5.44
N ILE A 265 3.32 -2.35 -6.26
CA ILE A 265 2.62 -2.16 -7.52
C ILE A 265 3.06 -3.24 -8.51
N GLU A 266 4.37 -3.49 -8.62
CA GLU A 266 4.89 -4.58 -9.46
C GLU A 266 4.37 -5.95 -9.00
N GLN A 267 4.31 -6.19 -7.68
CA GLN A 267 3.85 -7.47 -7.13
C GLN A 267 2.35 -7.75 -7.39
N PHE A 268 1.48 -6.74 -7.27
CA PHE A 268 0.03 -6.95 -7.29
C PHE A 268 -0.66 -6.54 -8.61
N VAL A 269 -0.10 -5.58 -9.35
CA VAL A 269 -0.67 -5.05 -10.59
C VAL A 269 0.15 -5.51 -11.80
N GLY A 270 1.47 -5.49 -11.71
CA GLY A 270 2.39 -5.98 -12.74
C GLY A 270 2.64 -4.97 -13.88
N ASP A 271 2.89 -5.48 -15.08
CA ASP A 271 3.43 -4.67 -16.18
C ASP A 271 2.47 -3.59 -16.72
N ASP A 272 1.16 -3.75 -16.49
CA ASP A 272 0.11 -2.83 -16.94
C ASP A 272 -0.10 -1.63 -15.99
N ALA A 273 0.67 -1.53 -14.89
CA ALA A 273 0.56 -0.46 -13.91
C ALA A 273 1.02 0.91 -14.43
N TYR A 274 0.25 1.95 -14.13
CA TYR A 274 0.60 3.35 -14.36
C TYR A 274 -0.21 4.31 -13.49
N SER A 275 0.50 5.30 -12.94
CA SER A 275 -0.08 6.40 -12.18
C SER A 275 0.01 7.74 -12.93
N PHE A 276 0.78 7.78 -14.02
CA PHE A 276 1.19 9.01 -14.69
C PHE A 276 1.34 8.82 -16.21
N LEU A 277 0.97 9.85 -16.97
CA LEU A 277 1.11 9.91 -18.42
C LEU A 277 1.92 11.15 -18.78
N PHE A 278 3.07 10.96 -19.43
CA PHE A 278 3.92 12.07 -19.88
C PHE A 278 4.38 11.89 -21.31
N ASP A 279 4.04 12.83 -22.19
CA ASP A 279 4.39 12.81 -23.63
C ASP A 279 4.10 11.46 -24.32
N GLY A 280 2.99 10.81 -23.93
CA GLY A 280 2.57 9.51 -24.46
C GLY A 280 3.29 8.29 -23.87
N GLN A 281 4.13 8.48 -22.84
CA GLN A 281 4.71 7.41 -22.03
C GLN A 281 3.81 7.14 -20.82
N LEU A 282 3.51 5.86 -20.60
CA LEU A 282 2.74 5.38 -19.45
C LEU A 282 3.67 4.68 -18.47
N GLY A 283 3.52 5.00 -17.19
CA GLY A 283 4.18 4.32 -16.08
C GLY A 283 3.77 4.93 -14.76
N TYR A 284 4.35 4.43 -13.66
CA TYR A 284 4.09 4.97 -12.34
C TYR A 284 5.34 5.64 -11.76
N LEU A 285 5.12 6.83 -11.22
CA LEU A 285 6.10 7.59 -10.43
C LEU A 285 5.71 7.62 -8.95
N ASP A 286 4.43 7.35 -8.66
CA ASP A 286 3.90 7.14 -7.32
C ASP A 286 4.10 5.69 -6.95
N HIS A 287 4.80 5.44 -5.84
CA HIS A 287 5.10 4.09 -5.39
C HIS A 287 4.43 3.78 -4.05
N ALA A 288 4.22 2.49 -3.83
CA ALA A 288 4.12 1.90 -2.51
C ALA A 288 5.16 0.78 -2.40
N LEU A 289 6.12 0.94 -1.49
CA LEU A 289 7.10 -0.10 -1.18
C LEU A 289 7.05 -0.48 0.29
N ALA A 290 6.95 -1.77 0.57
CA ALA A 290 6.96 -2.29 1.95
C ALA A 290 8.18 -3.18 2.21
N ILE A 291 8.60 -3.27 3.46
CA ILE A 291 9.70 -4.14 3.89
C ILE A 291 9.24 -5.08 5.01
N GLY A 292 9.99 -6.15 5.23
CA GLY A 292 9.80 -7.02 6.40
C GLY A 292 8.50 -7.83 6.32
N ALA A 293 7.82 -7.97 7.47
CA ALA A 293 6.56 -8.70 7.55
C ALA A 293 5.43 -7.95 6.86
N LEU A 294 5.49 -6.61 6.83
CA LEU A 294 4.48 -5.77 6.19
C LEU A 294 4.20 -6.15 4.73
N ALA A 295 5.22 -6.50 3.94
CA ALA A 295 5.00 -6.92 2.55
C ALA A 295 4.09 -8.16 2.44
N GLY A 296 4.16 -9.07 3.42
CA GLY A 296 3.27 -10.22 3.54
C GLY A 296 1.89 -9.91 4.11
N GLN A 297 1.76 -8.78 4.83
CA GLN A 297 0.49 -8.27 5.35
C GLN A 297 -0.30 -7.45 4.31
N VAL A 298 0.24 -7.24 3.10
CA VAL A 298 -0.47 -6.56 2.00
C VAL A 298 -1.50 -7.50 1.38
N THR A 299 -2.77 -7.07 1.41
CA THR A 299 -3.91 -7.82 0.85
C THR A 299 -4.24 -7.44 -0.58
N GLY A 300 -3.78 -6.27 -1.03
CA GLY A 300 -3.96 -5.81 -2.40
C GLY A 300 -3.45 -4.41 -2.64
N VAL A 301 -3.18 -4.11 -3.91
CA VAL A 301 -2.83 -2.78 -4.39
C VAL A 301 -3.69 -2.43 -5.60
N ALA A 302 -4.09 -1.17 -5.71
CA ALA A 302 -4.79 -0.67 -6.89
C ALA A 302 -4.38 0.77 -7.20
N GLU A 303 -4.17 1.07 -8.48
CA GLU A 303 -4.14 2.44 -8.98
C GLU A 303 -5.56 2.79 -9.42
N TRP A 304 -6.13 3.86 -8.87
CA TRP A 304 -7.47 4.28 -9.25
C TRP A 304 -7.38 5.26 -10.42
N ALA A 305 -7.65 4.76 -11.62
CA ALA A 305 -7.53 5.50 -12.87
C ALA A 305 -8.63 6.57 -13.03
N ILE A 306 -8.48 7.68 -12.32
CA ILE A 306 -9.38 8.84 -12.37
C ILE A 306 -8.70 10.10 -12.91
N ASN A 307 -7.37 10.09 -13.09
CA ASN A 307 -6.59 11.30 -13.32
C ASN A 307 -5.68 11.21 -14.55
N ALA A 308 -4.76 10.26 -14.60
CA ALA A 308 -3.70 10.23 -15.63
C ALA A 308 -4.23 10.11 -17.07
N ASP A 309 -5.38 9.43 -17.24
CA ASP A 309 -6.05 9.27 -18.53
C ASP A 309 -6.95 10.45 -18.91
N GLU A 310 -7.29 11.31 -17.93
CA GLU A 310 -8.19 12.43 -18.16
C GLU A 310 -7.45 13.58 -18.83
N VAL A 311 -8.11 14.20 -19.81
CA VAL A 311 -7.53 15.35 -20.50
C VAL A 311 -7.42 16.54 -19.53
N PRO A 312 -6.37 17.37 -19.62
CA PRO A 312 -6.22 18.56 -18.77
C PRO A 312 -7.40 19.54 -18.85
N LEU A 313 -8.20 19.48 -19.91
CA LEU A 313 -9.42 20.28 -20.07
C LEU A 313 -10.53 20.00 -19.03
N PHE A 314 -10.40 18.93 -18.26
CA PHE A 314 -11.33 18.59 -17.19
C PHE A 314 -10.80 18.99 -15.81
N ASP A 315 -9.72 19.76 -15.71
CA ASP A 315 -9.15 20.17 -14.43
C ASP A 315 -10.05 21.14 -13.66
N TYR A 316 -9.53 21.72 -12.59
CA TYR A 316 -10.29 22.66 -11.76
C TYR A 316 -10.42 24.06 -12.36
N ASN A 317 -9.66 24.38 -13.42
CA ASN A 317 -9.67 25.69 -14.06
C ASN A 317 -11.04 26.07 -14.60
N ASP A 318 -11.31 27.37 -14.67
CA ASP A 318 -12.58 27.91 -15.13
C ASP A 318 -12.47 28.72 -16.44
N THR A 319 -13.59 29.29 -16.89
CA THR A 319 -13.67 29.97 -18.20
C THR A 319 -13.13 31.41 -18.20
N ILE A 320 -12.75 31.93 -17.03
CA ILE A 320 -12.25 33.27 -16.76
C ILE A 320 -10.73 33.22 -16.86
N ALA A 321 -10.12 34.21 -17.53
CA ALA A 321 -8.67 34.40 -17.48
C ALA A 321 -8.36 35.25 -16.25
N ASP A 322 -7.83 34.64 -15.21
CA ASP A 322 -7.45 35.31 -13.98
C ASP A 322 -6.04 35.95 -14.06
N PRO A 323 -5.73 36.95 -13.22
CA PRO A 323 -4.43 37.61 -13.27
C PRO A 323 -3.32 36.69 -12.79
N GLY A 324 -2.37 36.34 -13.68
CA GLY A 324 -1.26 35.45 -13.33
C GLY A 324 -1.33 34.14 -14.12
N GLU A 325 -2.57 33.67 -14.32
CA GLU A 325 -2.92 32.45 -15.03
C GLU A 325 -2.35 32.40 -16.46
N SER A 326 -1.85 31.24 -16.84
CA SER A 326 -1.41 30.98 -18.20
C SER A 326 -2.59 30.85 -19.15
N SER A 327 -2.47 31.40 -20.37
CA SER A 327 -3.58 31.37 -21.34
C SER A 327 -4.10 29.98 -21.75
N PHE A 328 -3.35 28.91 -21.45
CA PHE A 328 -3.73 27.53 -21.72
C PHE A 328 -4.47 26.86 -20.56
N GLU A 329 -4.44 27.44 -19.37
CA GLU A 329 -5.19 26.98 -18.19
C GLU A 329 -6.67 27.36 -18.33
N ARG A 330 -6.95 28.57 -18.86
CA ARG A 330 -8.31 29.04 -19.04
C ARG A 330 -9.15 28.15 -19.96
N GLU A 331 -10.25 27.68 -19.41
CA GLU A 331 -11.19 26.82 -20.09
C GLU A 331 -12.00 27.51 -21.19
N SER A 332 -12.50 26.68 -22.11
CA SER A 332 -13.36 27.16 -23.20
C SER A 332 -14.78 27.44 -22.71
N ALA A 333 -15.21 28.70 -22.80
CA ALA A 333 -16.62 29.08 -22.54
C ALA A 333 -17.63 28.47 -23.55
N ALA A 334 -17.16 27.78 -24.59
CA ALA A 334 -18.03 27.19 -25.61
C ALA A 334 -18.80 25.95 -25.11
N ARG A 335 -18.29 25.25 -24.08
CA ARG A 335 -18.96 24.11 -23.43
C ARG A 335 -18.68 24.13 -21.94
N PRO A 336 -19.69 23.97 -21.06
CA PRO A 336 -19.43 23.79 -19.64
C PRO A 336 -18.77 22.42 -19.41
N LEU A 337 -17.51 22.43 -18.97
CA LEU A 337 -16.72 21.22 -18.67
C LEU A 337 -16.47 21.02 -17.18
N ALA A 338 -16.73 22.05 -16.37
CA ALA A 338 -16.59 22.02 -14.92
C ALA A 338 -17.41 20.88 -14.29
N SER A 339 -16.75 20.11 -13.42
CA SER A 339 -17.33 19.03 -12.64
C SER A 339 -16.71 19.00 -11.25
N THR A 340 -17.47 18.56 -10.26
CA THR A 340 -17.00 18.30 -8.90
C THR A 340 -16.84 16.80 -8.62
N ASP A 341 -16.91 15.97 -9.66
CA ASP A 341 -16.58 14.55 -9.55
C ASP A 341 -15.06 14.35 -9.40
N PRO A 342 -14.62 13.19 -8.87
CA PRO A 342 -13.21 13.01 -8.53
C PRO A 342 -12.28 12.93 -9.74
N ARG A 343 -12.78 12.82 -10.97
CA ARG A 343 -11.91 12.70 -12.14
C ARG A 343 -11.15 13.98 -12.42
N ARG A 344 -9.89 13.88 -12.85
CA ARG A 344 -8.99 15.01 -13.09
C ARG A 344 -8.95 15.95 -11.89
N SER A 345 -8.91 15.39 -10.69
CA SER A 345 -8.64 16.12 -9.46
C SER A 345 -7.14 16.29 -9.22
N SER A 346 -6.32 15.61 -10.04
CA SER A 346 -4.88 15.68 -10.11
C SER A 346 -4.43 15.18 -11.50
N ASP A 347 -3.15 15.32 -11.82
CA ASP A 347 -2.49 14.69 -12.95
C ASP A 347 -1.93 13.29 -12.64
N HIS A 348 -1.94 12.89 -11.36
CA HIS A 348 -1.54 11.56 -10.89
C HIS A 348 -2.74 10.74 -10.41
N ASN A 349 -2.78 9.45 -10.73
CA ASN A 349 -3.77 8.53 -10.15
C ASN A 349 -3.47 8.27 -8.67
N PRO A 350 -4.47 8.30 -7.77
CA PRO A 350 -4.27 7.82 -6.40
C PRO A 350 -3.95 6.33 -6.36
N LEU A 351 -3.04 5.97 -5.48
CA LEU A 351 -2.64 4.58 -5.22
C LEU A 351 -3.30 4.08 -3.93
N LEU A 352 -3.70 2.83 -3.92
CA LEU A 352 -4.39 2.16 -2.84
C LEU A 352 -3.59 0.96 -2.37
N VAL A 353 -3.37 0.84 -1.06
CA VAL A 353 -2.77 -0.33 -0.42
C VAL A 353 -3.70 -0.82 0.69
N GLY A 354 -4.13 -2.08 0.59
CA GLY A 354 -4.91 -2.76 1.62
C GLY A 354 -4.00 -3.60 2.51
N LEU A 355 -4.20 -3.54 3.83
CA LEU A 355 -3.35 -4.21 4.80
C LEU A 355 -4.17 -4.98 5.83
N ASP A 356 -3.59 -6.11 6.25
CA ASP A 356 -4.05 -6.98 7.30
C ASP A 356 -2.90 -7.20 8.29
N LEU A 357 -2.84 -6.35 9.33
CA LEU A 357 -1.69 -6.26 10.23
C LEU A 357 -1.66 -7.40 11.27
N ASP A 358 -2.80 -8.05 11.51
CA ASP A 358 -2.94 -9.24 12.37
C ASP A 358 -2.47 -10.53 11.64
N ALA A 359 -1.95 -10.41 10.42
CA ALA A 359 -1.27 -11.51 9.75
C ALA A 359 0.10 -11.74 10.38
N THR A 360 0.13 -12.32 11.59
CA THR A 360 1.25 -13.19 11.93
C THR A 360 1.36 -14.19 10.79
N PRO A 361 2.50 -14.35 10.10
CA PRO A 361 2.58 -15.29 8.99
C PRO A 361 2.18 -16.65 9.53
N ASN A 362 1.03 -17.15 9.08
CA ASN A 362 0.54 -18.45 9.44
C ASN A 362 1.55 -19.46 8.90
N THR A 363 2.48 -19.86 9.76
CA THR A 363 3.64 -20.66 9.35
C THR A 363 3.33 -22.10 9.69
N LEU A 364 3.51 -22.99 8.71
CA LEU A 364 3.52 -24.42 8.96
C LEU A 364 4.96 -24.83 9.24
N ALA A 365 5.22 -25.43 10.40
CA ALA A 365 6.48 -26.11 10.65
C ALA A 365 6.24 -27.61 10.45
N VAL A 366 6.86 -28.19 9.41
CA VAL A 366 6.79 -29.64 9.17
C VAL A 366 7.90 -30.31 9.98
N ASP A 367 7.50 -31.05 11.01
CA ASP A 367 8.42 -31.75 11.90
C ASP A 367 9.01 -32.99 11.23
N ASP A 368 8.16 -33.75 10.51
CA ASP A 368 8.55 -34.93 9.74
C ASP A 368 7.49 -35.23 8.66
N ALA A 369 7.92 -35.71 7.50
CA ALA A 369 7.03 -36.14 6.44
C ALA A 369 7.64 -37.25 5.58
N VAL A 370 6.83 -38.25 5.25
CA VAL A 370 7.17 -39.34 4.33
C VAL A 370 6.09 -39.47 3.26
N ILE A 371 6.51 -39.41 2.00
CA ILE A 371 5.65 -39.62 0.83
C ILE A 371 6.07 -40.90 0.11
N VAL A 372 5.11 -41.80 -0.11
CA VAL A 372 5.30 -43.02 -0.91
C VAL A 372 4.47 -42.91 -2.18
N THR A 373 5.13 -42.76 -3.32
CA THR A 373 4.51 -42.62 -4.64
C THR A 373 4.26 -43.97 -5.32
N ARG A 374 3.27 -44.04 -6.23
CA ARG A 374 3.01 -45.22 -7.07
C ARG A 374 3.28 -44.94 -8.54
N ARG A 375 3.65 -45.99 -9.28
CA ARG A 375 3.81 -45.94 -10.73
C ARG A 375 2.43 -45.69 -11.38
N GLY A 376 2.22 -44.49 -11.91
CA GLY A 376 0.94 -44.05 -12.48
C GLY A 376 0.15 -43.06 -11.62
N GLY A 377 0.73 -42.57 -10.52
CA GLY A 377 0.15 -41.52 -9.66
C GLY A 377 -0.50 -42.04 -8.38
N GLY A 378 -0.69 -41.13 -7.42
CA GLY A 378 -1.13 -41.41 -6.06
C GLY A 378 -0.07 -42.03 -5.18
N GLY A 379 -0.50 -42.57 -4.03
CA GLY A 379 0.44 -42.96 -2.98
C GLY A 379 -0.11 -42.88 -1.57
N GLY A 380 0.79 -42.68 -0.62
CA GLY A 380 0.47 -42.38 0.77
C GLY A 380 1.37 -41.27 1.32
N LEU A 381 0.83 -40.52 2.26
CA LEU A 381 1.52 -39.47 3.03
C LEU A 381 1.35 -39.77 4.51
N ALA A 382 2.45 -39.71 5.25
CA ALA A 382 2.45 -39.60 6.70
C ALA A 382 3.21 -38.32 7.06
N MET A 383 2.63 -37.46 7.90
CA MET A 383 3.28 -36.23 8.34
C MET A 383 2.91 -35.85 9.76
N ALA A 384 3.84 -35.16 10.42
CA ALA A 384 3.65 -34.39 11.63
C ALA A 384 4.09 -32.96 11.36
N ALA A 385 3.28 -32.00 11.80
CA ALA A 385 3.57 -30.58 11.67
C ALA A 385 2.94 -29.82 12.83
N HIS A 386 3.28 -28.56 12.99
CA HIS A 386 2.56 -27.66 13.87
C HIS A 386 2.37 -26.29 13.21
N VAL A 387 1.24 -25.67 13.53
CA VAL A 387 0.95 -24.30 13.10
C VAL A 387 1.48 -23.31 14.13
N ILE A 388 2.14 -22.26 13.65
CA ILE A 388 2.71 -21.17 14.46
C ILE A 388 1.90 -19.91 14.19
N GLY A 389 1.62 -19.14 15.24
CA GLY A 389 0.92 -17.86 15.14
C GLY A 389 -0.52 -17.87 15.65
N GLU A 390 -1.11 -19.05 15.90
CA GLU A 390 -2.53 -19.14 16.30
C GLU A 390 -2.79 -19.95 17.58
N SER A 391 -3.90 -19.63 18.24
CA SER A 391 -4.41 -20.32 19.42
C SER A 391 -5.78 -20.94 19.14
N PHE A 392 -5.93 -22.25 19.38
CA PHE A 392 -7.16 -22.99 19.06
C PHE A 392 -7.91 -23.41 20.32
N THR A 393 -9.21 -23.09 20.40
CA THR A 393 -10.06 -23.50 21.52
C THR A 393 -11.14 -24.51 21.12
N THR A 394 -11.44 -24.60 19.83
CA THR A 394 -12.44 -25.50 19.23
C THR A 394 -11.81 -26.38 18.17
N CYS A 395 -12.38 -27.56 17.93
CA CYS A 395 -11.86 -28.45 16.88
C CYS A 395 -12.07 -27.85 15.50
N PRO A 396 -11.00 -27.68 14.70
CA PRO A 396 -11.09 -26.96 13.44
C PRO A 396 -11.59 -27.84 12.29
N THR A 397 -11.96 -27.18 11.20
CA THR A 397 -11.97 -27.75 9.86
C THR A 397 -10.60 -27.58 9.24
N VAL A 398 -10.01 -28.67 8.77
CA VAL A 398 -8.70 -28.68 8.14
C VAL A 398 -8.79 -29.08 6.67
N ALA A 399 -7.92 -28.50 5.83
CA ALA A 399 -7.65 -28.97 4.47
C ALA A 399 -6.14 -29.05 4.23
N LEU A 400 -5.65 -30.14 3.66
CA LEU A 400 -4.25 -30.33 3.33
C LEU A 400 -4.11 -30.46 1.81
N ALA A 401 -3.24 -29.65 1.22
CA ALA A 401 -2.74 -29.78 -0.14
C ALA A 401 -1.22 -30.01 -0.11
N VAL A 402 -0.73 -30.75 -1.10
CA VAL A 402 0.70 -31.03 -1.30
C VAL A 402 0.99 -30.84 -2.78
N GLU A 403 1.99 -30.01 -3.12
CA GLU A 403 2.25 -29.60 -4.51
C GLU A 403 1.01 -29.01 -5.20
N GLY A 404 0.21 -28.23 -4.47
CA GLY A 404 -1.06 -27.67 -4.94
C GLY A 404 -2.16 -28.71 -5.21
N VAL A 405 -1.95 -29.99 -4.86
CA VAL A 405 -2.94 -31.07 -5.01
C VAL A 405 -3.67 -31.29 -3.69
N ASP A 406 -4.99 -31.12 -3.69
CA ASP A 406 -5.85 -31.41 -2.54
C ASP A 406 -5.74 -32.89 -2.11
N VAL A 407 -5.30 -33.11 -0.87
CA VAL A 407 -5.13 -34.45 -0.28
C VAL A 407 -6.31 -34.81 0.60
N VAL A 408 -6.69 -33.95 1.54
CA VAL A 408 -7.79 -34.21 2.48
C VAL A 408 -8.45 -32.92 2.94
N ARG A 409 -9.76 -32.96 3.17
CA ARG A 409 -10.53 -31.92 3.88
C ARG A 409 -11.42 -32.58 4.92
N ALA A 410 -11.39 -32.09 6.16
CA ALA A 410 -12.12 -32.71 7.26
C ALA A 410 -12.46 -31.72 8.38
N THR A 411 -13.70 -31.75 8.87
CA THR A 411 -14.06 -31.16 10.16
C THR A 411 -13.76 -32.14 11.28
N LEU A 412 -12.88 -31.74 12.21
CA LEU A 412 -12.39 -32.60 13.27
C LEU A 412 -13.34 -32.64 14.46
N ASN A 413 -13.31 -33.73 15.23
CA ASN A 413 -14.14 -33.90 16.42
C ASN A 413 -13.26 -34.13 17.64
N ARG A 414 -13.64 -33.53 18.77
CA ARG A 414 -12.85 -33.63 20.01
C ARG A 414 -12.81 -35.07 20.51
N VAL A 415 -11.63 -35.56 20.83
CA VAL A 415 -11.42 -36.89 21.38
C VAL A 415 -11.63 -36.84 22.90
N ARG A 416 -12.85 -37.16 23.34
CA ARG A 416 -13.22 -37.15 24.78
C ARG A 416 -12.91 -35.79 25.43
N ARG A 417 -12.21 -35.78 26.58
CA ARG A 417 -11.83 -34.60 27.36
C ARG A 417 -10.37 -34.17 27.12
N SER A 418 -9.76 -34.52 25.99
CA SER A 418 -8.40 -34.06 25.66
C SER A 418 -8.41 -32.78 24.80
N SER A 419 -7.22 -32.21 24.58
CA SER A 419 -6.95 -31.16 23.60
C SER A 419 -6.94 -31.68 22.15
N VAL A 420 -6.95 -33.01 21.96
CA VAL A 420 -6.82 -33.62 20.64
C VAL A 420 -8.18 -33.72 19.94
N CYS A 421 -8.20 -33.28 18.69
CA CYS A 421 -9.27 -33.46 17.73
C CYS A 421 -8.84 -34.48 16.67
N ALA A 422 -9.78 -35.30 16.20
CA ALA A 422 -9.48 -36.30 15.18
C ALA A 422 -10.66 -36.55 14.25
N ARG A 423 -10.35 -37.03 13.04
CA ARG A 423 -11.33 -37.53 12.08
C ARG A 423 -10.71 -38.65 11.24
N LEU A 424 -11.39 -39.79 11.20
CA LEU A 424 -11.16 -40.79 10.16
C LEU A 424 -11.97 -40.39 8.92
N THR A 425 -11.27 -40.19 7.80
CA THR A 425 -11.83 -39.81 6.50
C THR A 425 -11.85 -41.02 5.55
N ASN A 426 -12.37 -40.83 4.34
CA ASN A 426 -12.27 -41.83 3.27
C ASN A 426 -10.83 -42.04 2.77
N VAL A 427 -9.93 -41.09 3.00
CA VAL A 427 -8.53 -41.15 2.54
C VAL A 427 -7.54 -41.48 3.66
N GLY A 428 -7.91 -41.31 4.93
CA GLY A 428 -7.06 -41.69 6.07
C GLY A 428 -7.41 -40.96 7.37
N LEU A 429 -6.49 -40.96 8.33
CA LEU A 429 -6.66 -40.33 9.64
C LEU A 429 -6.02 -38.93 9.64
N VAL A 430 -6.72 -37.97 10.24
CA VAL A 430 -6.21 -36.63 10.52
C VAL A 430 -6.44 -36.29 11.99
N THR A 431 -5.45 -35.67 12.62
CA THR A 431 -5.47 -35.24 14.02
C THR A 431 -5.00 -33.80 14.16
N PHE A 432 -5.48 -33.11 15.19
CA PHE A 432 -5.06 -31.76 15.54
C PHE A 432 -5.06 -31.59 17.06
N ASP A 433 -3.96 -31.15 17.67
CA ASP A 433 -3.90 -30.83 19.10
C ASP A 433 -4.07 -29.33 19.32
N LEU A 434 -5.17 -28.95 19.96
CA LEU A 434 -5.52 -27.56 20.22
C LEU A 434 -4.55 -26.84 21.17
N ALA A 435 -3.84 -27.57 22.03
CA ALA A 435 -2.97 -26.98 23.04
C ALA A 435 -1.64 -26.48 22.46
N VAL A 436 -1.19 -27.10 21.37
CA VAL A 436 0.14 -26.86 20.79
C VAL A 436 0.10 -26.63 19.29
N GLY A 437 -1.09 -26.60 18.68
CA GLY A 437 -1.25 -26.43 17.23
C GLY A 437 -0.70 -27.60 16.40
N ALA A 438 -0.51 -28.79 16.99
CA ALA A 438 0.11 -29.91 16.30
C ALA A 438 -0.88 -30.60 15.34
N PHE A 439 -0.57 -30.66 14.06
CA PHE A 439 -1.28 -31.37 13.02
C PHE A 439 -0.61 -32.70 12.69
N GLY A 440 -1.42 -33.74 12.48
CA GLY A 440 -0.93 -35.04 12.02
C GLY A 440 -1.83 -35.60 10.93
N ALA A 441 -1.24 -36.19 9.90
CA ALA A 441 -1.97 -36.86 8.84
C ALA A 441 -1.31 -38.18 8.45
N ALA A 442 -2.14 -39.22 8.29
CA ALA A 442 -1.76 -40.50 7.68
C ALA A 442 -2.83 -40.85 6.64
N VAL A 443 -2.58 -40.46 5.38
CA VAL A 443 -3.59 -40.38 4.33
C VAL A 443 -3.10 -40.97 3.01
N ARG A 444 -4.05 -41.38 2.17
CA ARG A 444 -3.81 -41.78 0.78
C ARG A 444 -3.79 -40.54 -0.10
N LEU A 445 -2.82 -40.48 -1.00
CA LEU A 445 -2.72 -39.43 -2.01
C LEU A 445 -3.64 -39.76 -3.19
N PRO A 446 -4.29 -38.75 -3.81
CA PRO A 446 -5.17 -38.96 -4.95
C PRO A 446 -4.40 -39.51 -6.15
N ASN A 447 -5.05 -40.29 -7.02
CA ASN A 447 -4.37 -40.93 -8.16
C ASN A 447 -3.73 -39.92 -9.13
N THR A 448 -4.12 -38.64 -9.10
CA THR A 448 -3.53 -37.56 -9.87
C THR A 448 -2.22 -37.03 -9.30
N PHE A 449 -1.90 -37.34 -8.04
CA PHE A 449 -0.69 -36.85 -7.37
C PHE A 449 0.56 -37.46 -8.00
N VAL A 450 1.51 -36.60 -8.35
CA VAL A 450 2.83 -36.97 -8.87
C VAL A 450 3.86 -36.11 -8.14
N LEU A 451 4.95 -36.74 -7.69
CA LEU A 451 6.08 -36.04 -7.08
C LEU A 451 7.27 -36.04 -8.04
N ALA A 452 7.62 -34.86 -8.53
CA ALA A 452 8.75 -34.64 -9.43
C ALA A 452 9.98 -34.10 -8.69
N ASP A 453 9.76 -33.27 -7.67
CA ASP A 453 10.79 -32.41 -7.09
C ASP A 453 11.36 -32.95 -5.77
N THR A 454 12.50 -32.39 -5.36
CA THR A 454 13.16 -32.68 -4.07
C THR A 454 12.67 -31.79 -2.95
N THR A 455 12.24 -30.57 -3.27
CA THR A 455 11.56 -29.67 -2.37
C THR A 455 10.07 -29.81 -2.59
N VAL A 456 9.32 -29.97 -1.50
CA VAL A 456 7.89 -30.24 -1.51
C VAL A 456 7.15 -29.15 -0.74
N THR A 457 6.19 -28.52 -1.38
CA THR A 457 5.31 -27.52 -0.77
C THR A 457 4.12 -28.21 -0.09
N PHE A 458 3.98 -27.97 1.21
CA PHE A 458 2.85 -28.39 2.03
C PHE A 458 1.98 -27.18 2.37
N GLU A 459 0.68 -27.33 2.18
CA GLU A 459 -0.31 -26.29 2.48
C GLU A 459 -1.39 -26.85 3.38
N LEU A 460 -1.45 -26.36 4.62
CA LEU A 460 -2.49 -26.68 5.57
C LEU A 460 -3.41 -25.48 5.72
N THR A 461 -4.70 -25.65 5.49
CA THR A 461 -5.73 -24.69 5.87
C THR A 461 -6.39 -25.13 7.17
N VAL A 462 -6.53 -24.24 8.15
CA VAL A 462 -7.23 -24.47 9.43
C VAL A 462 -8.30 -23.39 9.58
N ASP A 463 -9.58 -23.76 9.62
CA ASP A 463 -10.76 -22.87 9.68
C ASP A 463 -10.85 -21.76 8.59
N GLY A 464 -10.01 -21.84 7.57
CA GLY A 464 -9.94 -20.90 6.46
C GLY A 464 -8.58 -20.23 6.32
N ASP A 465 -7.78 -20.28 7.38
CA ASP A 465 -6.48 -19.66 7.47
C ASP A 465 -5.42 -20.61 6.91
N ARG A 466 -4.55 -20.09 6.04
CA ARG A 466 -3.60 -20.89 5.25
C ARG A 466 -2.20 -20.83 5.85
N PHE A 467 -1.63 -22.01 6.05
CA PHE A 467 -0.28 -22.25 6.55
C PHE A 467 0.52 -22.99 5.48
N THR A 468 1.71 -22.50 5.14
CA THR A 468 2.53 -23.08 4.05
C THR A 468 3.94 -23.40 4.53
N ALA A 469 4.53 -24.46 3.99
CA ALA A 469 5.93 -24.83 4.21
C ALA A 469 6.54 -25.45 2.95
N ASP A 470 7.71 -24.97 2.55
CA ASP A 470 8.56 -25.63 1.56
C ASP A 470 9.60 -26.49 2.27
N VAL A 471 9.53 -27.80 2.07
CA VAL A 471 10.37 -28.77 2.77
C VAL A 471 11.26 -29.48 1.78
N THR A 472 12.57 -29.35 1.94
CA THR A 472 13.53 -30.14 1.14
C THR A 472 13.61 -31.55 1.71
N GLY A 473 13.77 -32.54 0.84
CA GLY A 473 13.87 -33.91 1.27
C GLY A 473 14.64 -34.82 0.31
N THR A 474 15.00 -35.98 0.84
CA THR A 474 15.75 -37.00 0.11
C THR A 474 14.81 -38.02 -0.55
N ARG A 475 14.99 -38.24 -1.86
CA ARG A 475 14.25 -39.26 -2.63
C ARG A 475 15.05 -40.56 -2.80
N ARG A 476 14.44 -41.70 -2.45
CA ARG A 476 14.96 -43.06 -2.68
C ARG A 476 13.92 -43.92 -3.41
N GLY A 477 13.99 -43.91 -4.74
CA GLY A 477 13.03 -44.60 -5.59
C GLY A 477 11.63 -44.01 -5.45
N ALA A 478 10.69 -44.81 -4.94
CA ALA A 478 9.30 -44.40 -4.74
C ALA A 478 9.05 -43.60 -3.47
N ILE A 479 10.05 -43.49 -2.58
CA ILE A 479 9.92 -42.89 -1.25
C ILE A 479 10.64 -41.54 -1.25
N TRP A 480 9.98 -40.52 -0.72
CA TRP A 480 10.55 -39.22 -0.37
C TRP A 480 10.40 -39.01 1.14
N ILE A 481 11.42 -38.41 1.77
CA ILE A 481 11.51 -38.18 3.22
C ILE A 481 12.01 -36.76 3.43
N ALA A 482 11.36 -35.99 4.31
CA ALA A 482 11.80 -34.64 4.70
C ALA A 482 13.20 -34.69 5.35
N ASP A 483 14.04 -33.68 5.07
CA ASP A 483 15.39 -33.53 5.63
C ASP A 483 15.43 -32.65 6.89
#